data_AF-A0A6V7IXY5-F1
#
_entry.id   AF-A0A6V7IXY5-F1
#
_cell.length_a   1.000
_cell.length_b   1.000
_cell.length_c   1.000
_cell.angle_alpha   90.00
_cell.angle_beta   90.00
_cell.angle_gamma   90.00
#
_symmetry.space_group_name_H-M   'P 1'
#
loop_
_entity.id
_entity.type
_entity.pdbx_description
1 polymer ?
#
loop_
_entity_poly.entity_id
_entity_poly.type
_entity_poly.pdbx_seq_one_letter_code
_entity_poly.pdbx_strand_id
1 'polypeptide(L)' 'YEAEESWPEKGEIIFENVSLRYDPNGQPVVRDINLKIPPGLK' A
#
# COMPACT_ATOMS: atom_id res chain seq x y z
N TYR A 1 -2.10 21.59 10.20
CA TYR A 1 -2.48 20.17 10.35
C TYR A 1 -1.21 19.44 10.71
N GLU A 2 -1.03 19.11 11.99
CA GLU A 2 0.09 18.31 12.46
C GLU A 2 -0.33 16.84 12.33
N ALA A 3 0.51 16.00 11.74
CA ALA A 3 0.23 14.57 11.68
C ALA A 3 0.37 13.99 13.10
N GLU A 4 -0.55 13.11 13.50
CA GLU A 4 -0.44 12.43 14.79
C GLU A 4 0.85 11.59 14.84
N GLU A 5 1.70 11.82 15.85
CA GLU A 5 2.95 11.08 16.02
C GLU A 5 2.75 9.57 16.18
N SER A 6 1.56 9.15 16.61
CA SER A 6 1.18 7.75 16.80
C SER A 6 0.92 6.99 15.50
N TRP A 7 0.83 7.67 14.35
CA TRP A 7 0.58 7.00 13.09
C TRP A 7 1.88 6.52 12.40
N PRO A 8 1.92 5.26 11.91
CA PRO A 8 0.91 4.20 12.08
C PRO A 8 1.07 3.45 13.42
N GLU A 9 -0.04 3.12 14.08
CA GLU A 9 0.00 2.48 15.43
C GLU A 9 0.64 1.07 15.43
N LYS A 10 0.34 0.27 14.41
CA LYS A 10 0.73 -1.16 14.36
C LYS A 10 1.55 -1.54 13.12
N GLY A 11 1.62 -0.67 12.12
CA GLY A 11 2.27 -0.99 10.84
C GLY A 11 1.60 -2.12 10.05
N GLU A 12 0.28 -2.31 10.22
CA GLU A 12 -0.49 -3.19 9.33
C GLU A 12 -0.52 -2.59 7.92
N ILE A 13 -0.34 -3.41 6.88
CA ILE A 13 -0.36 -2.96 5.49
C ILE A 13 -1.46 -3.72 4.74
N ILE A 14 -2.34 -2.97 4.10
CA ILE A 14 -3.45 -3.51 3.31
C ILE A 14 -3.38 -2.87 1.92
N PHE A 15 -3.35 -3.73 0.89
CA PHE A 15 -3.56 -3.34 -0.50
C PHE A 15 -4.93 -3.85 -0.90
N GLU A 16 -5.79 -2.95 -1.40
CA GLU A 16 -7.11 -3.25 -1.93
C GLU A 16 -7.17 -2.78 -3.39
N ASN A 17 -7.31 -3.74 -4.31
CA ASN A 17 -7.40 -3.50 -5.76
C ASN A 17 -6.31 -2.58 -6.32
N VAL A 18 -5.07 -2.70 -5.82
CA VAL A 18 -3.98 -1.81 -6.21
C VAL A 18 -3.42 -2.20 -7.57
N SER A 19 -3.43 -1.24 -8.50
CA SER A 19 -2.76 -1.33 -9.81
C SER A 19 -1.80 -0.16 -9.97
N LEU A 20 -0.58 -0.41 -10.45
CA LEU A 20 0.45 0.63 -10.60
C LEU A 20 1.19 0.52 -11.93
N ARG A 21 1.59 1.69 -12.44
CA ARG A 21 2.43 1.87 -13.63
C ARG A 21 3.47 2.95 -13.37
N TYR A 22 4.64 2.78 -13.97
CA TYR A 22 5.70 3.79 -13.96
C TYR A 22 5.45 4.88 -15.01
N ASP A 23 5.05 4.49 -16.22
CA ASP A 23 4.75 5.43 -17.30
C ASP A 23 3.26 5.81 -17.32
N PRO A 24 2.89 7.09 -17.42
CA PRO A 24 1.49 7.53 -17.41
C PRO A 24 0.64 6.96 -18.55
N ASN A 25 1.25 6.65 -19.71
CA ASN A 25 0.62 6.12 -20.91
C ASN A 25 0.82 4.61 -21.08
N GLY A 26 1.72 4.01 -20.30
CA GLY A 26 1.99 2.58 -20.28
C GLY A 26 0.89 1.76 -19.62
N GLN A 27 0.91 0.45 -19.85
CA GLN A 27 0.00 -0.46 -19.16
C GLN A 27 0.45 -0.67 -17.70
N PRO A 28 -0.48 -0.93 -16.76
CA PRO A 28 -0.12 -1.30 -15.40
C PRO A 28 0.72 -2.57 -15.38
N VAL A 29 1.84 -2.52 -14.68
CA VAL A 29 2.74 -3.67 -14.47
C VAL A 29 2.36 -4.45 -13.22
N VAL A 30 1.77 -3.77 -12.23
CA VAL A 30 1.04 -4.39 -11.14
C VAL A 30 -0.44 -4.19 -11.38
N ARG A 31 -1.22 -5.26 -11.25
CA ARG A 31 -2.67 -5.28 -11.51
C ARG A 31 -3.40 -5.96 -10.38
N ASP A 32 -4.44 -5.28 -9.89
CA ASP A 32 -5.46 -5.81 -8.99
C ASP A 32 -4.91 -6.56 -7.77
N ILE A 33 -3.82 -6.04 -7.19
CA ILE A 33 -3.24 -6.65 -5.99
C ILE A 33 -4.15 -6.41 -4.79
N ASN A 34 -4.48 -7.52 -4.14
CA ASN A 34 -5.22 -7.58 -2.89
C ASN A 34 -4.39 -8.39 -1.89
N LEU A 35 -3.73 -7.72 -0.94
CA LEU A 35 -2.91 -8.40 0.06
C LEU A 35 -2.95 -7.71 1.41
N LYS A 36 -2.76 -8.50 2.45
CA LYS A 36 -2.70 -8.05 3.83
C LYS A 36 -1.39 -8.54 4.45
N ILE A 37 -0.59 -7.60 4.94
CA ILE A 37 0.65 -7.86 5.70
C ILE A 37 0.36 -7.54 7.16
N PRO A 38 0.34 -8.55 8.04
CA PRO A 38 0.17 -8.35 9.47
C PRO A 38 1.32 -7.53 10.08
N PRO A 39 1.07 -6.79 11.17
CA PRO A 39 2.10 -6.16 11.98
C PRO A 39 3.26 -7.08 12.33
N GLY A 40 4.50 -6.59 12.17
CA GLY A 40 5.71 -7.31 12.60
C GLY A 40 6.12 -8.50 11.73
N LEU A 41 5.46 -8.71 10.58
CA LEU A 41 5.91 -9.69 9.59
C LEU A 41 7.28 -9.27 9.02
N LYS A 42 8.24 -10.20 8.98
CA LYS A 42 9.64 -9.95 8.60
C LYS A 42 10.02 -10.69 7.33
#